data_AF-A0AAD3P5A7-F1
#
_entry.id   AF-A0AAD3P5A7-F1
#
_cell.length_a   1.000
_cell.length_b   1.000
_cell.length_c   1.000
_cell.angle_alpha   90.00
_cell.angle_beta   90.00
_cell.angle_gamma   90.00
#
_symmetry.space_group_name_H-M   'P 1'
#
loop_
_entity.id
_entity.type
_entity.pdbx_description
1 polymer ?
#
loop_
_entity_poly.entity_id
_entity_poly.type
_entity_poly.pdbx_seq_one_letter_code
_entity_poly.pdbx_strand_id
1 'polypeptide(L)'
;MAETATPQPRKKSAAPRRRSKKPAPPVWRPVILTAGVIFLLDQVLKYLVVHMMRLDRVREIDLFDPWLNLRMAWNQGMNFGLFASDVDIMRWVLIAIALAVCLWVVIWIRQAKPSRFAQIAAGLLIGGALGNVVDRLTYGAVADFLNMSLPGWRNPYSFNVADIAIFLGALGLVLQPPESKKGTKKRKAPAKPRQARSRQPEPAAQPEASGDAAFDDKTRDEDGNTR
;
A
#
# COMPACT_ATOMS: atom_id res chain seq x y z
N MET A 1 -11.50 -39.70 68.08
CA MET A 1 -12.27 -39.35 66.88
C MET A 1 -11.36 -38.49 66.02
N ALA A 2 -10.83 -39.03 64.91
CA ALA A 2 -9.89 -38.33 64.04
C ALA A 2 -10.66 -37.77 62.83
N GLU A 3 -10.64 -36.45 62.67
CA GLU A 3 -11.33 -35.71 61.62
C GLU A 3 -10.45 -35.67 60.36
N THR A 4 -10.88 -36.38 59.33
CA THR A 4 -10.16 -36.52 58.05
C THR A 4 -10.39 -35.30 57.17
N ALA A 5 -9.43 -34.38 57.11
CA ALA A 5 -9.48 -33.23 56.21
C ALA A 5 -9.32 -33.67 54.73
N THR A 6 -10.34 -33.42 53.92
CA THR A 6 -10.37 -33.73 52.48
C THR A 6 -9.67 -32.62 51.67
N PRO A 7 -8.77 -32.92 50.71
CA PRO A 7 -8.10 -31.90 49.92
C PRO A 7 -8.99 -31.37 48.79
N GLN A 8 -9.12 -30.05 48.67
CA GLN A 8 -9.90 -29.42 47.59
C GLN A 8 -9.16 -29.45 46.23
N PRO A 9 -9.90 -29.59 45.11
CA PRO A 9 -9.30 -29.70 43.78
C PRO A 9 -8.83 -28.33 43.26
N ARG A 10 -7.58 -28.28 42.76
CA ARG A 10 -7.02 -27.11 42.07
C ARG A 10 -7.80 -26.80 40.79
N LYS A 11 -8.37 -25.59 40.71
CA LYS A 11 -8.99 -25.04 39.49
C LYS A 11 -7.96 -24.99 38.36
N LYS A 12 -8.17 -25.79 37.31
CA LYS A 12 -7.38 -25.76 36.08
C LYS A 12 -7.62 -24.42 35.38
N SER A 13 -6.58 -23.60 35.29
CA SER A 13 -6.60 -22.33 34.56
C SER A 13 -6.89 -22.61 33.08
N ALA A 14 -8.01 -22.07 32.58
CA ALA A 14 -8.43 -22.24 31.20
C ALA A 14 -7.45 -21.52 30.25
N ALA A 15 -6.87 -22.27 29.31
CA ALA A 15 -5.96 -21.74 28.31
C ALA A 15 -6.66 -20.68 27.42
N PRO A 16 -5.96 -19.60 27.02
CA PRO A 16 -6.56 -18.56 26.20
C PRO A 16 -6.92 -19.10 24.81
N ARG A 17 -8.21 -19.01 24.46
CA ARG A 17 -8.72 -19.36 23.12
C ARG A 17 -7.96 -18.55 22.06
N ARG A 18 -7.17 -19.23 21.22
CA ARG A 18 -6.52 -18.63 20.04
C ARG A 18 -7.61 -18.03 19.14
N ARG A 19 -7.67 -16.70 19.07
CA ARG A 19 -8.48 -16.00 18.06
C ARG A 19 -8.03 -16.47 16.67
N SER A 20 -8.92 -17.13 15.93
CA SER A 20 -8.66 -17.49 14.54
C SER A 20 -8.46 -16.20 13.72
N LYS A 21 -7.29 -16.05 13.10
CA LYS A 21 -7.06 -14.94 12.17
C LYS A 21 -7.91 -15.22 10.93
N LYS A 22 -8.81 -14.29 10.58
CA LYS A 22 -9.60 -14.39 9.33
C LYS A 22 -8.64 -14.57 8.14
N PRO A 23 -8.96 -15.43 7.15
CA PRO A 23 -8.11 -15.62 5.98
C PRO A 23 -7.93 -14.30 5.23
N ALA A 24 -6.72 -14.05 4.73
CA ALA A 24 -6.46 -12.86 3.92
C ALA A 24 -7.35 -12.89 2.67
N PRO A 25 -7.93 -11.74 2.25
CA PRO A 25 -8.72 -11.68 1.03
C PRO A 25 -7.85 -12.09 -0.18
N PRO A 26 -8.45 -12.69 -1.23
CA PRO A 26 -7.74 -13.00 -2.46
C PRO A 26 -7.07 -11.76 -3.05
N VAL A 27 -5.84 -11.92 -3.53
CA VAL A 27 -4.99 -10.89 -4.18
C VAL A 27 -5.73 -10.15 -5.31
N TRP A 28 -6.74 -10.80 -5.90
CA TRP A 28 -7.51 -10.26 -7.01
C TRP A 28 -8.68 -9.37 -6.61
N ARG A 29 -9.22 -9.49 -5.40
CA ARG A 29 -10.43 -8.74 -5.03
C ARG A 29 -10.23 -7.22 -5.14
N PRO A 30 -9.14 -6.63 -4.62
CA PRO A 30 -8.93 -5.19 -4.75
C PRO A 30 -8.70 -4.77 -6.20
N VAL A 31 -7.95 -5.57 -6.97
CA VAL A 31 -7.69 -5.29 -8.39
C VAL A 31 -8.99 -5.23 -9.19
N ILE A 32 -9.82 -6.27 -9.09
CA ILE A 32 -11.08 -6.39 -9.85
C ILE A 32 -12.07 -5.29 -9.43
N LEU A 33 -12.22 -5.06 -8.13
CA LEU A 33 -13.14 -4.03 -7.64
C LEU A 33 -12.71 -2.64 -8.11
N THR A 34 -11.44 -2.28 -7.95
CA THR A 34 -10.95 -0.97 -8.37
C THR A 34 -11.02 -0.82 -9.90
N ALA A 35 -10.61 -1.83 -10.66
CA ALA A 35 -10.68 -1.79 -12.12
C ALA A 35 -12.13 -1.65 -12.62
N GLY A 36 -13.06 -2.44 -12.06
CA GLY A 36 -14.46 -2.37 -12.42
C GLY A 36 -15.10 -1.02 -12.07
N VAL A 37 -14.80 -0.47 -10.89
CA VAL A 37 -15.31 0.85 -10.48
C VAL A 37 -14.79 1.96 -11.38
N ILE A 38 -13.48 2.00 -11.66
CA ILE A 38 -12.89 3.02 -12.53
C ILE A 38 -13.42 2.90 -13.95
N PHE A 39 -13.48 1.68 -14.50
CA PHE A 39 -14.01 1.43 -15.83
C PHE A 39 -15.45 1.93 -15.95
N LEU A 40 -16.32 1.57 -14.99
CA LEU A 40 -17.71 2.02 -14.99
C LEU A 40 -17.82 3.53 -14.83
N LEU A 41 -17.05 4.12 -13.92
CA LEU A 41 -17.05 5.56 -13.68
C LEU A 41 -16.64 6.34 -14.95
N ASP A 42 -15.57 5.91 -15.62
CA ASP A 42 -15.11 6.51 -16.87
C ASP A 42 -16.18 6.44 -17.96
N GLN A 43 -16.73 5.24 -18.21
CA GLN A 43 -17.72 5.03 -19.28
C GLN A 43 -19.04 5.75 -19.01
N VAL A 44 -19.52 5.77 -17.76
CA VAL A 44 -20.72 6.52 -17.37
C VAL A 44 -20.50 8.02 -17.53
N LEU A 45 -19.36 8.55 -17.10
CA LEU A 45 -19.07 9.98 -17.24
C LEU A 45 -18.90 10.39 -18.69
N LYS A 46 -18.20 9.59 -19.51
CA LYS A 46 -18.12 9.81 -20.96
C LYS A 46 -19.52 9.83 -21.57
N TYR A 47 -20.36 8.84 -21.26
CA TYR A 47 -21.72 8.81 -21.79
C TYR A 47 -22.54 10.04 -21.38
N LEU A 48 -22.49 10.41 -20.10
CA LEU A 48 -23.22 11.57 -19.58
C LEU A 48 -22.73 12.88 -20.21
N VAL A 49 -21.43 13.10 -20.23
CA VAL A 49 -20.84 14.35 -20.72
C VAL A 49 -20.96 14.46 -22.24
N VAL A 50 -20.59 13.40 -22.97
CA VAL A 50 -20.58 13.41 -24.43
C VAL A 50 -22.01 13.43 -24.98
N HIS A 51 -22.90 12.57 -24.48
CA HIS A 51 -24.23 12.36 -25.10
C HIS A 51 -25.37 13.07 -24.36
N MET A 52 -25.44 12.99 -23.02
CA MET A 52 -26.56 13.61 -22.27
C MET A 52 -26.40 15.13 -22.18
N MET A 53 -25.19 15.62 -21.90
CA MET A 53 -24.87 17.06 -21.94
C MET A 53 -24.58 17.56 -23.35
N ARG A 54 -24.58 16.67 -24.35
CA ARG A 54 -24.40 16.97 -25.77
C ARG A 54 -23.07 17.68 -26.08
N LEU A 55 -22.02 17.39 -25.31
CA LEU A 55 -20.70 18.02 -25.48
C LEU A 55 -20.09 17.69 -26.86
N ASP A 56 -20.45 16.55 -27.45
CA ASP A 56 -20.14 16.21 -28.84
C ASP A 56 -20.59 17.28 -29.85
N ARG A 57 -21.69 17.98 -29.55
CA ARG A 57 -22.30 19.02 -30.39
C ARG A 57 -21.94 20.42 -29.92
N VAL A 58 -22.11 20.73 -28.63
CA VAL A 58 -21.88 22.09 -28.11
C VAL A 58 -20.39 22.41 -27.98
N ARG A 59 -19.53 21.38 -27.98
CA ARG A 59 -18.05 21.43 -27.91
C ARG A 59 -17.46 21.96 -26.61
N GLU A 60 -18.14 22.87 -25.94
CA GLU A 60 -17.61 23.61 -24.79
C GLU A 60 -18.73 23.93 -23.78
N ILE A 61 -18.48 23.62 -22.50
CA ILE A 61 -19.34 23.97 -21.37
C ILE A 61 -18.46 24.42 -20.21
N ASP A 62 -18.73 25.60 -19.67
CA ASP A 62 -18.01 26.13 -18.50
C ASP A 62 -18.69 25.66 -17.22
N LEU A 63 -18.00 24.82 -16.44
CA LEU A 63 -18.53 24.34 -15.15
C LEU A 63 -18.10 25.28 -14.02
N PHE A 64 -16.82 25.66 -14.01
CA PHE A 64 -16.21 26.53 -13.01
C PHE A 64 -14.98 27.22 -13.61
N ASP A 65 -15.22 28.21 -14.48
CA ASP A 65 -14.16 28.90 -15.21
C ASP A 65 -13.28 29.75 -14.27
N PRO A 66 -11.94 29.73 -14.39
CA PRO A 66 -11.13 28.97 -15.36
C PRO A 66 -10.71 27.55 -14.92
N TRP A 67 -11.01 27.16 -13.69
CA TRP A 67 -10.41 25.97 -13.08
C TRP A 67 -10.88 24.65 -13.65
N LEU A 68 -12.16 24.54 -14.00
CA LEU A 68 -12.74 23.31 -14.57
C LEU A 68 -13.77 23.62 -15.64
N ASN A 69 -13.46 23.15 -16.83
CA ASN A 69 -14.24 23.34 -18.03
C ASN A 69 -14.40 22.00 -18.74
N LEU A 70 -15.50 21.85 -19.47
CA LEU A 70 -15.70 20.73 -20.38
C LEU A 70 -15.38 21.20 -21.80
N ARG A 71 -14.42 20.54 -22.44
CA ARG A 71 -13.96 20.85 -23.81
C ARG A 71 -13.80 19.56 -24.57
N MET A 72 -14.63 19.34 -25.59
CA MET A 72 -14.64 18.11 -26.37
C MET A 72 -13.36 17.98 -27.19
N ALA A 73 -12.62 16.89 -26.99
CA ALA A 73 -11.51 16.48 -27.82
C ALA A 73 -11.59 14.98 -28.14
N TRP A 74 -11.46 14.65 -29.43
CA TRP A 74 -11.39 13.25 -29.89
C TRP A 74 -9.93 12.88 -30.11
N ASN A 75 -9.36 12.12 -29.17
CA ASN A 75 -7.96 11.77 -29.19
C ASN A 75 -7.72 10.51 -30.02
N GLN A 76 -7.23 10.73 -31.25
CA GLN A 76 -6.87 9.70 -32.22
C GLN A 76 -5.44 9.18 -32.05
N GLY A 77 -4.62 9.79 -31.17
CA GLY A 77 -3.24 9.39 -30.94
C GLY A 77 -2.21 9.88 -31.98
N MET A 78 -2.56 10.85 -32.83
CA MET A 78 -1.70 11.36 -33.91
C MET A 78 -0.54 12.29 -33.49
N ASN A 79 -0.28 12.52 -32.19
CA ASN A 79 0.81 13.40 -31.76
C ASN A 79 2.22 12.86 -32.01
N PHE A 80 2.37 11.61 -32.48
CA PHE A 80 3.65 11.03 -32.86
C PHE A 80 3.78 10.99 -34.39
N GLY A 81 4.32 12.06 -34.98
CA GLY A 81 4.45 12.28 -36.44
C GLY A 81 5.18 11.20 -37.27
N LEU A 82 5.53 10.05 -36.68
CA LEU A 82 6.11 8.89 -37.34
C LEU A 82 5.07 8.01 -38.08
N PHE A 83 3.76 8.17 -37.83
CA PHE A 83 2.70 7.36 -38.47
C PHE A 83 1.42 8.16 -38.81
N ALA A 84 1.56 9.47 -39.08
CA ALA A 84 0.42 10.35 -39.39
C ALA A 84 -0.38 9.95 -40.64
N SER A 85 0.12 9.00 -41.45
CA SER A 85 -0.51 8.56 -42.68
C SER A 85 -1.68 7.60 -42.49
N ASP A 86 -1.86 6.98 -41.31
CA ASP A 86 -2.95 6.02 -41.12
C ASP A 86 -3.52 5.99 -39.69
N VAL A 87 -4.60 6.76 -39.50
CA VAL A 87 -5.33 6.88 -38.23
C VAL A 87 -5.84 5.52 -37.74
N ASP A 88 -6.22 4.62 -38.65
CA ASP A 88 -6.74 3.30 -38.30
C ASP A 88 -5.63 2.38 -37.79
N ILE A 89 -4.44 2.41 -38.40
CA ILE A 89 -3.29 1.66 -37.88
C ILE A 89 -2.95 2.12 -36.47
N MET A 90 -2.85 3.43 -36.24
CA MET A 90 -2.51 3.99 -34.93
C MET A 90 -3.53 3.56 -33.86
N ARG A 91 -4.83 3.60 -34.17
CA ARG A 91 -5.90 3.12 -33.29
C ARG A 91 -5.67 1.68 -32.84
N TRP A 92 -5.40 0.76 -33.76
CA TRP A 92 -5.16 -0.65 -33.43
C TRP A 92 -3.85 -0.86 -32.65
N VAL A 93 -2.80 -0.13 -33.00
CA VAL A 93 -1.52 -0.15 -32.25
C VAL A 93 -1.74 0.28 -30.79
N LEU A 94 -2.47 1.36 -30.56
CA LEU A 94 -2.76 1.84 -29.21
C LEU A 94 -3.64 0.87 -28.40
N ILE A 95 -4.63 0.23 -29.05
CA ILE A 95 -5.41 -0.86 -28.42
C ILE A 95 -4.48 -2.01 -28.03
N ALA A 96 -3.62 -2.47 -28.95
CA ALA A 96 -2.72 -3.59 -28.71
C ALA A 96 -1.75 -3.29 -27.56
N ILE A 97 -1.15 -2.10 -27.53
CA ILE A 97 -0.26 -1.67 -26.44
C ILE A 97 -1.01 -1.64 -25.10
N ALA A 98 -2.20 -1.04 -25.05
CA ALA A 98 -2.99 -0.97 -23.81
C ALA A 98 -3.34 -2.36 -23.27
N LEU A 99 -3.77 -3.28 -24.13
CA LEU A 99 -4.07 -4.66 -23.74
C LEU A 99 -2.81 -5.43 -23.31
N ALA A 100 -1.69 -5.23 -23.99
CA ALA A 100 -0.40 -5.84 -23.62
C ALA A 100 0.06 -5.37 -22.23
N VAL A 101 -0.05 -4.08 -21.93
CA VAL A 101 0.26 -3.53 -20.59
C VAL A 101 -0.67 -4.12 -19.54
N CYS A 102 -1.99 -4.20 -19.80
CA CYS A 102 -2.94 -4.83 -18.88
C CYS A 102 -2.57 -6.29 -18.59
N LEU A 103 -2.27 -7.05 -19.64
CA LEU A 103 -1.87 -8.46 -19.52
C LEU A 103 -0.58 -8.60 -18.71
N TRP A 104 0.43 -7.77 -18.99
CA TRP A 104 1.68 -7.76 -18.26
C TRP A 104 1.48 -7.48 -16.77
N VAL A 105 0.67 -6.47 -16.42
CA VAL A 105 0.33 -6.14 -15.02
C VAL A 105 -0.39 -7.31 -14.34
N VAL A 106 -1.33 -7.97 -15.02
CA VAL A 106 -2.04 -9.16 -14.51
C VAL A 106 -1.06 -10.32 -14.25
N ILE A 107 -0.13 -10.58 -15.16
CA ILE A 107 0.92 -11.59 -14.99
C ILE A 107 1.83 -11.24 -13.81
N TRP A 108 2.24 -9.97 -13.70
CA TRP A 108 3.06 -9.50 -12.59
C TRP A 108 2.36 -9.67 -11.23
N ILE A 109 1.07 -9.32 -11.11
CA ILE A 109 0.29 -9.52 -9.87
C ILE A 109 0.29 -11.00 -9.46
N ARG A 110 0.15 -11.93 -10.43
CA ARG A 110 0.14 -13.38 -10.18
C ARG A 110 1.45 -13.86 -9.57
N GLN A 111 2.56 -13.36 -10.10
CA GLN A 111 3.89 -13.79 -9.72
C GLN A 111 4.35 -13.11 -8.44
N ALA A 112 4.26 -11.78 -8.37
CA ALA A 112 4.79 -10.97 -7.29
C ALA A 112 3.90 -10.94 -6.03
N LYS A 113 2.58 -11.19 -6.17
CA LYS A 113 1.58 -11.09 -5.09
C LYS A 113 1.75 -9.81 -4.26
N PRO A 114 1.69 -8.64 -4.92
CA PRO A 114 2.15 -7.38 -4.33
C PRO A 114 1.21 -6.90 -3.22
N SER A 115 1.62 -5.84 -2.52
CA SER A 115 0.84 -5.23 -1.44
C SER A 115 -0.57 -4.80 -1.89
N ARG A 116 -1.49 -4.61 -0.94
CA ARG A 116 -2.85 -4.11 -1.27
C ARG A 116 -2.83 -2.76 -1.97
N PHE A 117 -1.89 -1.89 -1.63
CA PHE A 117 -1.73 -0.60 -2.27
C PHE A 117 -1.40 -0.77 -3.76
N ALA A 118 -0.44 -1.64 -4.06
CA ALA A 118 -0.07 -1.97 -5.44
C ALA A 118 -1.21 -2.66 -6.21
N GLN A 119 -2.01 -3.49 -5.55
CA GLN A 119 -3.20 -4.10 -6.17
C GLN A 119 -4.25 -3.04 -6.56
N ILE A 120 -4.48 -2.04 -5.70
CA ILE A 120 -5.38 -0.92 -6.02
C ILE A 120 -4.80 -0.09 -7.16
N ALA A 121 -3.51 0.24 -7.12
CA ALA A 121 -2.83 0.98 -8.19
C ALA A 121 -2.90 0.25 -9.54
N ALA A 122 -2.70 -1.07 -9.55
CA ALA A 122 -2.89 -1.89 -10.74
C ALA A 122 -4.34 -1.90 -11.21
N GLY A 123 -5.31 -1.95 -10.29
CA GLY A 123 -6.73 -1.84 -10.63
C GLY A 123 -7.09 -0.51 -11.29
N LEU A 124 -6.56 0.61 -10.79
CA LEU A 124 -6.73 1.94 -11.42
C LEU A 124 -6.20 1.93 -12.86
N LEU A 125 -4.98 1.43 -13.05
CA LEU A 125 -4.32 1.38 -14.35
C LEU A 125 -5.11 0.51 -15.34
N ILE A 126 -5.47 -0.71 -14.94
CA ILE A 126 -6.22 -1.65 -15.80
C ILE A 126 -7.60 -1.08 -16.13
N GLY A 127 -8.33 -0.57 -15.14
CA GLY A 127 -9.67 -0.01 -15.35
C GLY A 127 -9.67 1.16 -16.33
N GLY A 128 -8.74 2.11 -16.16
CA GLY A 128 -8.60 3.25 -17.07
C GLY A 128 -8.17 2.83 -18.47
N ALA A 129 -7.18 1.94 -18.58
CA ALA A 129 -6.72 1.44 -19.88
C ALA A 129 -7.84 0.74 -20.66
N LEU A 130 -8.64 -0.10 -19.99
CA LEU A 130 -9.79 -0.76 -20.63
C LEU A 130 -10.88 0.23 -21.04
N GLY A 131 -11.14 1.29 -20.27
CA GLY A 131 -12.09 2.35 -20.66
C GLY A 131 -11.67 3.02 -21.96
N ASN A 132 -10.39 3.40 -22.05
CA ASN A 132 -9.82 3.99 -23.26
C ASN A 132 -9.73 3.01 -24.46
N VAL A 133 -9.68 1.69 -24.22
CA VAL A 133 -9.79 0.68 -25.29
C VAL A 133 -11.22 0.62 -25.82
N VAL A 134 -12.23 0.62 -24.95
CA VAL A 134 -13.64 0.59 -25.35
C VAL A 134 -14.00 1.79 -26.21
N ASP A 135 -13.52 2.98 -25.86
CA ASP A 135 -13.71 4.16 -26.69
C ASP A 135 -13.10 3.99 -28.09
N ARG A 136 -11.86 3.50 -28.19
CA ARG A 136 -11.20 3.26 -29.50
C ARG A 136 -11.91 2.20 -30.34
N LEU A 137 -12.52 1.20 -29.70
CA LEU A 137 -13.33 0.20 -30.39
C LEU A 137 -14.66 0.80 -30.88
N THR A 138 -15.28 1.68 -30.09
CA THR A 138 -16.63 2.22 -30.32
C THR A 138 -16.64 3.44 -31.24
N TYR A 139 -15.72 4.38 -31.02
CA TYR A 139 -15.66 5.68 -31.67
C TYR A 139 -14.44 5.86 -32.58
N GLY A 140 -13.48 4.94 -32.53
CA GLY A 140 -12.20 5.08 -33.23
C GLY A 140 -11.20 6.03 -32.57
N ALA A 141 -11.61 6.75 -31.52
CA ALA A 141 -10.81 7.70 -30.76
C ALA A 141 -11.26 7.68 -29.28
N VAL A 142 -10.43 8.23 -28.40
CA VAL A 142 -10.80 8.43 -26.98
C VAL A 142 -11.54 9.75 -26.81
N ALA A 143 -12.61 9.74 -26.01
CA ALA A 143 -13.37 10.94 -25.67
C ALA A 143 -12.73 11.67 -24.48
N ASP A 144 -12.04 12.77 -24.76
CA ASP A 144 -11.45 13.65 -23.76
C ASP A 144 -12.35 14.88 -23.56
N PHE A 145 -12.59 15.25 -22.31
CA PHE A 145 -13.57 16.29 -21.99
C PHE A 145 -13.19 17.17 -20.80
N LEU A 146 -12.41 16.68 -19.83
CA LEU A 146 -11.96 17.47 -18.70
C LEU A 146 -10.85 18.42 -19.15
N ASN A 147 -11.06 19.71 -18.98
CA ASN A 147 -10.07 20.75 -19.23
C ASN A 147 -9.93 21.60 -17.97
N MET A 148 -8.70 21.72 -17.46
CA MET A 148 -8.39 22.54 -16.30
C MET A 148 -7.42 23.64 -16.70
N SER A 149 -7.78 24.89 -16.42
CA SER A 149 -7.00 26.08 -16.73
C SER A 149 -6.71 26.90 -15.47
N LEU A 150 -5.86 27.93 -15.59
CA LEU A 150 -5.57 28.88 -14.53
C LEU A 150 -5.96 30.30 -14.97
N PRO A 151 -6.18 31.24 -14.03
CA PRO A 151 -6.38 32.64 -14.39
C PRO A 151 -5.22 33.15 -15.24
N GLY A 152 -5.52 33.63 -16.44
CA GLY A 152 -4.52 34.13 -17.41
C GLY A 152 -3.81 33.06 -18.25
N TRP A 153 -4.07 31.77 -18.04
CA TRP A 153 -3.52 30.69 -18.86
C TRP A 153 -4.58 29.65 -19.20
N ARG A 154 -4.94 29.56 -20.49
CA ARG A 154 -5.88 28.57 -21.01
C ARG A 154 -5.12 27.31 -21.44
N ASN A 155 -5.43 26.20 -20.79
CA ASN A 155 -4.88 24.90 -21.14
C ASN A 155 -5.50 24.39 -22.45
N PRO A 156 -4.69 24.09 -23.49
CA PRO A 156 -5.23 23.59 -24.76
C PRO A 156 -5.57 22.09 -24.73
N TYR A 157 -5.24 21.37 -23.65
CA TYR A 157 -5.38 19.92 -23.57
C TYR A 157 -6.57 19.50 -22.71
N SER A 158 -7.36 18.58 -23.23
CA SER A 158 -8.40 17.86 -22.48
C SER A 158 -7.91 16.46 -22.13
N PHE A 159 -8.46 15.89 -21.07
CA PHE A 159 -8.24 14.51 -20.63
C PHE A 159 -9.54 13.90 -20.11
N ASN A 160 -9.50 12.66 -19.68
CA ASN A 160 -10.66 11.97 -19.09
C ASN A 160 -10.32 11.27 -17.77
N VAL A 161 -11.31 10.60 -17.18
CA VAL A 161 -11.14 9.91 -15.90
C VAL A 161 -10.23 8.68 -16.02
N ALA A 162 -10.29 7.96 -17.14
CA ALA A 162 -9.34 6.89 -17.44
C ALA A 162 -7.88 7.38 -17.43
N ASP A 163 -7.57 8.55 -17.99
CA ASP A 163 -6.19 9.08 -18.01
C ASP A 163 -5.69 9.40 -16.61
N ILE A 164 -6.52 10.00 -15.76
CA ILE A 164 -6.21 10.25 -14.35
C ILE A 164 -5.93 8.92 -13.64
N ALA A 165 -6.77 7.92 -13.85
CA ALA A 165 -6.62 6.60 -13.22
C ALA A 165 -5.36 5.87 -13.69
N ILE A 166 -5.04 5.93 -14.99
CA ILE A 166 -3.80 5.38 -15.55
C ILE A 166 -2.59 6.08 -14.91
N PHE A 167 -2.59 7.41 -14.85
CA PHE A 167 -1.49 8.18 -14.26
C PHE A 167 -1.28 7.82 -12.77
N LEU A 168 -2.34 7.87 -11.96
CA LEU A 168 -2.26 7.53 -10.53
C LEU A 168 -1.91 6.06 -10.30
N GLY A 169 -2.42 5.16 -11.15
CA GLY A 169 -2.11 3.73 -11.10
C GLY A 169 -0.64 3.46 -11.41
N ALA A 170 -0.11 4.04 -12.49
CA ALA A 170 1.30 3.93 -12.86
C ALA A 170 2.20 4.51 -11.76
N LEU A 171 1.89 5.72 -11.29
CA LEU A 171 2.63 6.37 -10.20
C LEU A 171 2.61 5.53 -8.93
N GLY A 172 1.46 4.97 -8.55
CA GLY A 172 1.31 4.10 -7.38
C GLY A 172 2.07 2.77 -7.52
N LEU A 173 2.23 2.25 -8.74
CA LEU A 173 3.03 1.05 -8.99
C LEU A 173 4.54 1.34 -8.90
N VAL A 174 4.98 2.54 -9.27
CA VAL A 174 6.39 2.96 -9.16
C VAL A 174 6.76 3.33 -7.72
N LEU A 175 5.92 4.13 -7.04
CA LEU A 175 6.19 4.66 -5.70
C LEU A 175 5.81 3.69 -4.56
N GLN A 176 5.77 2.39 -4.82
CA GLN A 176 5.30 1.42 -3.83
C GLN A 176 6.06 1.59 -2.50
N PRO A 177 5.36 1.81 -1.37
CA PRO A 177 6.02 1.96 -0.09
C PRO A 177 6.85 0.70 0.20
N PRO A 178 8.10 0.84 0.66
CA PRO A 178 8.88 -0.31 1.09
C PRO A 178 8.08 -1.06 2.15
N GLU A 179 8.00 -2.38 2.04
CA GLU A 179 7.22 -3.18 2.98
C GLU A 179 7.71 -2.91 4.40
N SER A 180 6.89 -2.20 5.19
CA SER A 180 7.16 -2.08 6.61
C SER A 180 7.03 -3.48 7.19
N LYS A 181 8.19 -4.10 7.49
CA LYS A 181 8.24 -5.31 8.31
C LYS A 181 7.59 -4.92 9.63
N LYS A 182 6.30 -5.22 9.78
CA LYS A 182 5.55 -4.96 11.01
C LYS A 182 6.35 -5.61 12.13
N GLY A 183 6.97 -4.76 12.95
CA GLY A 183 7.90 -5.18 13.98
C GLY A 183 7.28 -6.32 14.77
N THR A 184 7.99 -7.44 14.82
CA THR A 184 7.79 -8.47 15.81
C THR A 184 7.76 -7.74 17.15
N LYS A 185 6.56 -7.51 17.71
CA LYS A 185 6.45 -7.05 19.10
C LYS A 185 7.24 -8.06 19.90
N LYS A 186 8.45 -7.70 20.35
CA LYS A 186 9.23 -8.47 21.31
C LYS A 186 8.23 -8.79 22.42
N ARG A 187 7.82 -10.06 22.53
CA ARG A 187 7.11 -10.54 23.71
C ARG A 187 8.03 -10.16 24.86
N LYS A 188 7.59 -9.23 25.72
CA LYS A 188 8.27 -8.97 26.99
C LYS A 188 8.52 -10.34 27.63
N ALA A 189 9.77 -10.66 27.91
CA ALA A 189 10.15 -11.91 28.56
C ALA A 189 9.33 -12.04 29.86
N PRO A 190 8.90 -13.24 30.25
CA PRO A 190 8.16 -13.43 31.48
C PRO A 190 9.05 -12.98 32.65
N ALA A 191 8.48 -12.15 33.54
CA ALA A 191 9.16 -11.69 34.73
C ALA A 191 9.62 -12.89 35.58
N LYS A 192 10.88 -12.86 36.03
CA LYS A 192 11.48 -13.88 36.92
C LYS A 192 10.63 -14.06 38.18
N PRO A 193 10.51 -15.29 38.74
CA PRO A 193 9.81 -15.50 40.00
C PRO A 193 10.56 -14.77 41.12
N ARG A 194 9.84 -13.93 41.87
CA ARG A 194 10.32 -13.27 43.08
C ARG A 194 10.60 -14.35 44.12
N GLN A 195 11.88 -14.60 44.42
CA GLN A 195 12.29 -15.51 45.49
C GLN A 195 11.68 -15.04 46.81
N ALA A 196 10.99 -15.96 47.50
CA ALA A 196 10.43 -15.74 48.82
C ALA A 196 11.58 -15.56 49.83
N ARG A 197 11.64 -14.40 50.46
CA ARG A 197 12.57 -14.07 51.53
C ARG A 197 11.86 -14.35 52.86
N SER A 198 12.28 -15.39 53.56
CA SER A 198 11.90 -15.70 54.95
C SER A 198 12.79 -16.85 55.44
N ARG A 199 13.49 -16.86 56.57
CA ARG A 199 13.77 -15.97 57.71
C ARG A 199 15.03 -16.60 58.36
N GLN A 200 15.97 -15.81 58.89
CA GLN A 200 16.93 -16.28 59.90
C GLN A 200 17.22 -15.15 60.89
N PRO A 201 16.92 -15.33 62.18
CA PRO A 201 17.76 -14.88 63.30
C PRO A 201 18.62 -16.10 63.74
N GLU A 202 19.86 -16.02 64.21
CA GLU A 202 20.50 -15.15 65.20
C GLU A 202 22.02 -15.45 65.17
N PRO A 203 22.94 -14.54 65.57
CA PRO A 203 24.38 -14.74 65.40
C PRO A 203 25.02 -15.51 66.55
N ALA A 204 25.87 -16.49 66.22
CA ALA A 204 26.73 -17.18 67.16
C ALA A 204 27.96 -16.33 67.51
N ALA A 205 28.25 -16.21 68.81
CA ALA A 205 29.43 -15.57 69.36
C ALA A 205 30.71 -16.39 69.09
N GLN A 206 31.81 -15.68 68.83
CA GLN A 206 33.19 -16.19 68.69
C GLN A 206 33.84 -16.45 70.06
N PRO A 207 34.95 -17.20 70.12
CA PRO A 207 36.29 -16.55 70.11
C PRO A 207 37.31 -17.33 69.24
N GLU A 208 38.05 -16.66 68.36
CA GLU A 208 39.40 -16.07 68.56
C GLU A 208 40.51 -17.04 68.98
N ALA A 209 41.40 -17.35 68.02
CA ALA A 209 42.80 -17.78 68.21
C ALA A 209 43.53 -17.55 66.86
N SER A 210 44.32 -16.49 66.78
CA SER A 210 45.81 -16.51 66.82
C SER A 210 46.46 -17.11 65.56
N GLY A 211 47.24 -16.30 64.84
CA GLY A 211 48.12 -16.80 63.78
C GLY A 211 48.72 -15.69 62.95
N ASP A 212 49.88 -15.21 63.40
CA ASP A 212 50.77 -14.25 62.76
C ASP A 212 51.21 -14.62 61.33
N ALA A 213 51.48 -13.59 60.53
CA ALA A 213 52.59 -13.43 59.56
C ALA A 213 52.14 -12.42 58.49
N ALA A 214 52.58 -11.16 58.53
CA ALA A 214 53.85 -10.70 57.97
C ALA A 214 54.08 -11.19 56.53
N PHE A 215 54.10 -10.29 55.54
CA PHE A 215 55.25 -10.02 54.68
C PHE A 215 54.90 -9.08 53.52
N ASP A 216 55.77 -8.06 53.35
CA ASP A 216 56.21 -7.29 52.18
C ASP A 216 55.21 -6.73 51.16
N ASP A 217 55.20 -5.42 50.90
CA ASP A 217 56.25 -4.50 50.41
C ASP A 217 56.28 -4.40 48.88
N LYS A 218 56.44 -3.14 48.46
CA LYS A 218 56.96 -2.63 47.20
C LYS A 218 56.08 -2.61 45.95
N THR A 219 55.77 -1.35 45.61
CA THR A 219 56.04 -0.67 44.32
C THR A 219 55.37 -1.27 43.08
N ARG A 220 54.83 -0.48 42.16
CA ARG A 220 55.56 0.54 41.43
C ARG A 220 54.58 1.24 40.50
N ASP A 221 54.95 2.45 40.20
CA ASP A 221 54.36 3.36 39.25
C ASP A 221 54.37 2.82 37.82
N GLU A 222 53.49 3.42 37.01
CA GLU A 222 53.80 4.00 35.70
C GLU A 222 52.80 3.68 34.58
N ASP A 223 52.51 4.77 33.88
CA ASP A 223 52.06 4.92 32.51
C ASP A 223 50.58 4.61 32.17
N GLY A 224 49.85 5.48 31.48
CA GLY A 224 50.32 6.55 30.61
C GLY A 224 49.72 6.35 29.23
N ASN A 225 48.75 7.22 28.93
CA ASN A 225 48.54 7.86 27.63
C ASN A 225 47.66 7.21 26.53
N THR A 226 46.94 8.12 25.85
CA THR A 226 46.54 8.17 24.42
C THR A 226 45.56 7.12 23.88
N ARG A 227 44.41 7.44 23.26
CA ARG A 227 44.10 8.37 22.13
C ARG A 227 44.96 8.20 20.88
#